data_AF-A0A415U5W7-F1
#
_entry.id   AF-A0A415U5W7-F1
#
_cell.length_a   1.000
_cell.length_b   1.000
_cell.length_c   1.000
_cell.angle_alpha   90.00
_cell.angle_beta   90.00
_cell.angle_gamma   90.00
#
_symmetry.space_group_name_H-M   'P 1'
#
loop_
_entity.id
_entity.type
_entity.pdbx_description
1 polymer ?
#
loop_
_entity_poly.entity_id
_entity_poly.type
_entity_poly.pdbx_seq_one_letter_code
_entity_poly.pdbx_strand_id
1 'polypeptide(L)'
;MKKITIDNTGYVVYGNNEKKDNLKPHIEVAETGIVPEGKQRGLLLLYLEEKGIEPIQGATTYWCINKILKMDNLKVFDKKIVKQKKSSSKKIYLPITAENIEEQHRLVEESANYGKEGLIIREVLNAYPKHDDLNTIAMKIAVIDVTNSTHLSQYKSQLSLYDLAKVILDIPAFDVRLAAGDPELVNIIAKNVGAINMFSFASKYCTYHNVEVYHRDDYSIFDGIVKESLPNYVDGLSKHKLDVWRLEYNYVAFNECIGGLLDEYNIHIPFRRRKFDHFLWYANR
;
A
#
# COMPACT_ATOMS: atom_id res chain seq x y z
N MET A 1 -6.09 -14.77 28.36
CA MET A 1 -5.27 -15.94 28.00
C MET A 1 -6.14 -17.19 27.98
N LYS A 2 -5.82 -18.16 27.12
CA LYS A 2 -6.54 -19.44 26.97
C LYS A 2 -5.53 -20.56 26.80
N LYS A 3 -5.89 -21.80 27.14
CA LYS A 3 -5.04 -22.97 26.91
C LYS A 3 -5.53 -23.73 25.68
N ILE A 4 -4.61 -24.13 24.81
CA ILE A 4 -4.87 -25.02 23.68
C ILE A 4 -3.92 -26.20 23.73
N THR A 5 -4.25 -27.27 23.01
CA THR A 5 -3.39 -28.43 22.81
C THR A 5 -3.21 -28.60 21.31
N ILE A 6 -1.98 -28.82 20.87
CA ILE A 6 -1.59 -29.11 19.49
C ILE A 6 -0.61 -30.27 19.57
N ASP A 7 -0.83 -31.36 18.82
CA ASP A 7 0.05 -32.55 18.83
C ASP A 7 0.44 -33.02 20.25
N ASN A 8 -0.55 -33.18 21.13
CA ASN A 8 -0.40 -33.57 22.54
C ASN A 8 0.44 -32.61 23.42
N THR A 9 0.88 -31.47 22.89
CA THR A 9 1.61 -30.45 23.63
C THR A 9 0.67 -29.31 24.04
N GLY A 10 0.67 -28.94 25.32
CA GLY A 10 -0.13 -27.83 25.83
C GLY A 10 0.53 -26.47 25.59
N TYR A 11 -0.25 -25.50 25.14
CA TYR A 11 0.18 -24.11 24.94
C TYR A 11 -0.74 -23.12 25.65
N VAL A 12 -0.16 -22.06 26.21
CA VAL A 12 -0.89 -20.88 26.68
C VAL A 12 -0.92 -19.85 25.56
N VAL A 13 -2.11 -19.46 25.14
CA VAL A 13 -2.36 -18.42 24.13
C VAL A 13 -2.70 -17.11 24.82
N TYR A 14 -2.04 -16.05 24.40
CA TYR A 14 -2.32 -14.69 24.84
C TYR A 14 -3.08 -13.95 23.74
N GLY A 15 -4.14 -13.25 24.15
CA GLY A 15 -4.87 -12.37 23.24
C GLY A 15 -4.11 -11.05 23.10
N ASN A 16 -4.53 -10.21 22.16
CA ASN A 16 -4.03 -8.83 22.10
C ASN A 16 -4.38 -8.11 23.41
N ASN A 17 -3.42 -7.94 24.31
CA ASN A 17 -3.62 -7.20 25.54
C ASN A 17 -3.22 -5.74 25.38
N GLU A 18 -4.25 -4.91 25.36
CA GLU A 18 -4.51 -3.53 25.83
C GLU A 18 -3.48 -2.72 26.66
N LYS A 19 -2.18 -3.04 26.72
CA LYS A 19 -1.18 -2.14 27.33
C LYS A 19 0.07 -2.05 26.45
N LYS A 20 0.37 -0.82 26.04
CA LYS A 20 1.39 -0.41 25.05
C LYS A 20 2.83 -0.87 25.32
N ASP A 21 3.15 -1.41 26.50
CA ASP A 21 4.56 -1.55 26.94
C ASP A 21 5.03 -2.98 27.23
N ASN A 22 4.32 -4.03 26.81
CA ASN A 22 4.84 -5.41 26.90
C ASN A 22 4.34 -6.26 25.73
N LEU A 23 5.14 -6.39 24.67
CA LEU A 23 4.92 -7.33 23.55
C LEU A 23 5.04 -8.77 24.07
N LYS A 24 3.96 -9.29 24.67
CA LYS A 24 3.89 -10.70 25.04
C LYS A 24 3.89 -11.57 23.78
N PRO A 25 4.57 -12.74 23.81
CA PRO A 25 4.47 -13.72 22.74
C PRO A 25 3.02 -14.19 22.58
N HIS A 26 2.61 -14.55 21.36
CA HIS A 26 1.24 -15.01 21.12
C HIS A 26 0.97 -16.37 21.76
N ILE A 27 1.98 -17.25 21.81
CA ILE A 27 1.91 -18.53 22.52
C ILE A 27 3.20 -18.86 23.29
N GLU A 28 3.03 -19.60 24.39
CA GLU A 28 4.09 -20.18 25.21
C GLU A 28 3.76 -21.66 25.47
N VAL A 29 4.77 -22.53 25.60
CA VAL A 29 4.56 -23.92 26.05
C VAL A 29 4.05 -23.90 27.49
N ALA A 30 2.91 -24.54 27.76
CA ALA A 30 2.20 -24.42 29.04
C ALA A 30 2.98 -24.98 30.23
N GLU A 31 3.85 -25.97 30.00
CA GLU A 31 4.65 -26.62 31.04
C GLU A 31 5.94 -25.86 31.36
N THR A 32 6.60 -25.31 30.34
CA THR A 32 7.94 -24.74 30.47
C THR A 32 7.97 -23.21 30.37
N GLY A 33 6.89 -22.58 29.91
CA GLY A 33 6.82 -21.14 29.63
C GLY A 33 7.67 -20.70 28.44
N ILE A 34 8.30 -21.64 27.73
CA ILE A 34 9.20 -21.33 26.61
C ILE A 34 8.41 -20.84 25.41
N VAL A 35 8.88 -19.77 24.79
CA VAL A 35 8.33 -19.24 23.54
C VAL A 35 8.86 -20.06 22.36
N PRO A 36 7.99 -20.67 21.54
CA PRO A 36 8.43 -21.37 20.34
C PRO A 36 8.73 -20.37 19.21
N GLU A 37 9.85 -19.65 19.33
CA GLU A 37 10.28 -18.64 18.37
C GLU A 37 10.36 -19.19 16.94
N GLY A 38 9.91 -18.38 15.97
CA GLY A 38 9.81 -18.79 14.56
C GLY A 38 8.73 -19.84 14.24
N LYS A 39 8.11 -20.49 15.24
CA LYS A 39 7.12 -21.57 15.04
C LYS A 39 5.69 -21.21 15.48
N GLN A 40 5.50 -20.07 16.14
CA GLN A 40 4.20 -19.66 16.70
C GLN A 40 3.05 -19.66 15.68
N ARG A 41 3.27 -19.08 14.49
CA ARG A 41 2.23 -19.02 13.45
C ARG A 41 1.88 -20.40 12.89
N GLY A 42 2.89 -21.25 12.66
CA GLY A 42 2.68 -22.60 12.15
C GLY A 42 1.88 -23.46 13.13
N LEU A 43 2.23 -23.39 14.43
CA LEU A 43 1.50 -24.08 15.49
C LEU A 43 0.03 -23.63 15.58
N LEU A 44 -0.23 -22.32 15.48
CA LEU A 44 -1.60 -21.81 15.47
C LEU A 44 -2.38 -22.21 14.22
N LEU A 45 -1.73 -22.35 13.05
CA LEU A 45 -2.39 -22.88 11.85
C LEU A 45 -2.76 -24.36 12.03
N LEU A 46 -1.86 -25.17 12.57
CA LEU A 46 -2.14 -26.58 12.90
C LEU A 46 -3.34 -26.70 13.86
N TYR A 47 -3.41 -25.84 14.87
CA TYR A 47 -4.59 -25.79 15.76
C TYR A 47 -5.89 -25.50 15.01
N LEU A 48 -5.87 -24.57 14.04
CA LEU A 48 -7.05 -24.25 13.23
C LEU A 48 -7.46 -25.45 12.35
N GLU A 49 -6.48 -26.12 11.74
CA GLU A 49 -6.68 -27.33 10.93
C GLU A 49 -7.25 -28.48 11.77
N GLU A 50 -6.72 -28.74 12.97
CA GLU A 50 -7.26 -29.73 13.92
C GLU A 50 -8.72 -29.45 14.32
N LYS A 51 -9.13 -28.18 14.29
CA LYS A 51 -10.52 -27.76 14.56
C LYS A 51 -11.39 -27.71 13.31
N GLY A 52 -10.85 -28.03 12.14
CA GLY A 52 -11.57 -27.96 10.86
C GLY A 52 -11.96 -26.53 10.46
N ILE A 53 -11.16 -25.54 10.86
CA ILE A 53 -11.43 -24.13 10.61
C ILE A 53 -10.43 -23.59 9.62
N GLU A 54 -10.90 -23.21 8.43
CA GLU A 54 -10.06 -22.50 7.46
C GLU A 54 -9.93 -21.01 7.82
N PRO A 55 -8.72 -20.43 7.75
CA PRO A 55 -8.53 -19.00 7.93
C PRO A 55 -9.35 -18.21 6.91
N ILE A 56 -10.11 -17.22 7.38
CA ILE A 56 -10.88 -16.33 6.49
C ILE A 56 -9.91 -15.56 5.58
N GLN A 57 -10.23 -15.49 4.28
CA GLN A 57 -9.43 -14.77 3.30
C GLN A 57 -9.22 -13.31 3.75
N GLY A 58 -7.96 -12.89 3.88
CA GLY A 58 -7.57 -11.55 4.33
C GLY A 58 -7.48 -11.37 5.86
N ALA A 59 -7.84 -12.36 6.66
CA ALA A 59 -7.66 -12.33 8.12
C ALA A 59 -6.32 -12.95 8.54
N THR A 60 -5.69 -12.39 9.58
CA THR A 60 -4.47 -12.97 10.15
C THR A 60 -4.78 -14.22 10.98
N THR A 61 -3.85 -15.19 11.04
CA THR A 61 -3.98 -16.38 11.89
C THR A 61 -4.31 -16.01 13.35
N TYR A 62 -3.67 -14.96 13.88
CA TYR A 62 -3.92 -14.47 15.23
C TYR A 62 -5.35 -13.94 15.44
N TRP A 63 -5.89 -13.23 14.45
CA TRP A 63 -7.27 -12.76 14.50
C TRP A 63 -8.27 -13.93 14.51
N CYS A 64 -8.05 -14.94 13.67
CA CYS A 64 -8.87 -16.15 13.65
C CYS A 64 -8.85 -16.86 15.01
N ILE A 65 -7.66 -17.02 15.60
CA ILE A 65 -7.47 -17.65 16.92
C ILE A 65 -8.19 -16.88 18.03
N ASN A 66 -8.05 -15.55 18.08
CA ASN A 66 -8.72 -14.72 19.08
C ASN A 66 -10.24 -14.87 19.03
N LYS A 67 -10.80 -14.91 17.82
CA LYS A 67 -12.25 -15.09 17.61
C LYS A 67 -12.73 -16.47 18.08
N ILE A 68 -12.01 -17.54 17.72
CA ILE A 68 -12.36 -18.93 18.07
C ILE A 68 -12.26 -19.15 19.57
N LEU A 69 -11.17 -18.67 20.17
CA LEU A 69 -10.93 -18.80 21.60
C LEU A 69 -11.75 -17.79 22.44
N LYS A 70 -12.59 -16.97 21.79
CA LYS A 70 -13.40 -15.90 22.40
C LYS A 70 -12.56 -15.03 23.32
N MET A 71 -11.40 -14.62 22.83
CA MET A 71 -10.42 -13.81 23.56
C MET A 71 -10.69 -12.32 23.44
N ASP A 72 -11.66 -11.92 22.62
CA ASP A 72 -12.18 -10.56 22.59
C ASP A 72 -12.93 -10.29 23.91
N ASN A 73 -12.44 -9.33 24.70
CA ASN A 73 -13.15 -8.82 25.88
C ASN A 73 -14.38 -8.01 25.43
N LEU A 74 -15.44 -8.70 25.02
CA LEU A 74 -16.74 -8.09 24.75
C LEU A 74 -17.37 -7.60 26.06
N LYS A 75 -17.23 -6.30 26.36
CA LYS A 75 -18.29 -5.59 27.07
C LYS A 75 -19.49 -5.51 26.15
N VAL A 76 -20.39 -6.46 26.36
CA VAL A 76 -21.82 -6.56 26.00
C VAL A 76 -22.37 -5.35 25.22
N PHE A 77 -22.70 -5.58 23.94
CA PHE A 77 -23.87 -4.97 23.31
C PHE A 77 -24.75 -6.11 22.77
N ASP A 78 -25.52 -6.70 23.68
CA ASP A 78 -26.76 -7.37 23.31
C ASP A 78 -27.73 -6.32 22.80
N LYS A 79 -28.10 -6.38 21.52
CA LYS A 79 -29.44 -5.96 21.08
C LYS A 79 -29.88 -6.80 19.89
N LYS A 80 -30.96 -7.53 20.16
CA LYS A 80 -31.80 -8.27 19.22
C LYS A 80 -32.00 -7.50 17.92
N ILE A 81 -31.95 -8.29 16.85
CA ILE A 81 -32.31 -7.95 15.48
C ILE A 81 -33.73 -7.38 15.46
N VAL A 82 -33.83 -6.06 15.28
CA VAL A 82 -34.97 -5.42 14.64
C VAL A 82 -34.38 -4.53 13.56
N LYS A 83 -34.79 -4.77 12.30
CA LYS A 83 -34.38 -4.00 11.12
C LYS A 83 -34.63 -2.51 11.36
N GLN A 84 -33.58 -1.76 11.66
CA GLN A 84 -33.54 -0.32 11.46
C GLN A 84 -32.21 0.02 10.78
N LYS A 85 -32.30 0.73 9.65
CA LYS A 85 -31.16 1.30 8.91
C LYS A 85 -30.25 2.01 9.92
N LYS A 86 -29.07 1.43 10.18
CA LYS A 86 -28.02 2.14 10.93
C LYS A 86 -27.58 3.31 10.07
N SER A 87 -27.89 4.54 10.50
CA SER A 87 -27.18 5.71 9.99
C SER A 87 -25.69 5.52 10.29
N SER A 88 -24.88 5.65 9.25
CA SER A 88 -23.43 5.57 9.33
C SER A 88 -22.94 6.66 10.28
N SER A 89 -22.30 6.29 11.39
CA SER A 89 -21.38 7.21 12.06
C SER A 89 -20.30 7.54 11.04
N LYS A 90 -20.36 8.73 10.42
CA LYS A 90 -19.39 9.20 9.43
C LYS A 90 -18.01 9.10 10.06
N LYS A 91 -17.12 8.29 9.48
CA LYS A 91 -15.70 8.32 9.81
C LYS A 91 -15.23 9.75 9.48
N ILE A 92 -14.71 10.47 10.47
CA ILE A 92 -14.22 11.83 10.27
C ILE A 92 -12.85 11.69 9.64
N TYR A 93 -12.77 11.89 8.33
CA TYR A 93 -11.52 11.95 7.59
C TYR A 93 -10.89 13.33 7.75
N LEU A 94 -9.56 13.40 7.71
CA LEU A 94 -8.84 14.67 7.74
C LEU A 94 -9.31 15.52 6.54
N PRO A 95 -9.76 16.77 6.71
CA PRO A 95 -10.27 17.53 5.58
C PRO A 95 -9.14 17.90 4.62
N ILE A 96 -9.45 17.97 3.32
CA ILE A 96 -8.53 18.45 2.31
C ILE A 96 -8.38 19.97 2.47
N THR A 97 -7.22 20.38 2.94
CA THR A 97 -6.77 21.78 2.95
C THR A 97 -5.28 21.83 2.60
N ALA A 98 -4.78 22.98 2.15
CA ALA A 98 -3.37 23.15 1.84
C ALA A 98 -2.49 22.88 3.07
N GLU A 99 -2.90 23.37 4.24
CA GLU A 99 -2.19 23.19 5.50
C GLU A 99 -2.10 21.71 5.89
N ASN A 100 -3.20 20.97 5.78
CA ASN A 100 -3.20 19.55 6.11
C ASN A 100 -2.32 18.76 5.13
N ILE A 101 -2.38 19.07 3.84
CA ILE A 101 -1.54 18.41 2.83
C ILE A 101 -0.05 18.68 3.09
N GLU A 102 0.33 19.94 3.34
CA GLU A 102 1.71 20.30 3.68
C GLU A 102 2.19 19.61 4.97
N GLU A 103 1.34 19.57 6.00
CA GLU A 103 1.69 18.92 7.26
C GLU A 103 1.87 17.40 7.10
N GLN A 104 0.95 16.73 6.38
CA GLN A 104 1.12 15.30 6.13
C GLN A 104 2.37 15.00 5.28
N HIS A 105 2.68 15.88 4.31
CA HIS A 105 3.89 15.77 3.52
C HIS A 105 5.16 15.88 4.40
N ARG A 106 5.23 16.90 5.26
CA ARG A 106 6.31 17.09 6.24
C ARG A 106 6.51 15.87 7.14
N LEU A 107 5.41 15.30 7.65
CA LEU A 107 5.46 14.11 8.53
C LEU A 107 6.01 12.87 7.81
N VAL A 108 5.77 12.72 6.50
CA VAL A 108 6.37 11.64 5.71
C VAL A 108 7.87 11.86 5.54
N GLU A 109 8.30 13.09 5.22
CA GLU A 109 9.72 13.42 5.05
C GLU A 109 10.53 13.29 6.35
N GLU A 110 9.93 13.63 7.50
CA GLU A 110 10.56 13.49 8.82
C GLU A 110 10.59 12.02 9.32
N SER A 111 9.89 11.11 8.65
CA SER A 111 9.83 9.72 9.09
C SER A 111 11.16 8.99 8.89
N ALA A 112 11.56 8.20 9.88
CA ALA A 112 12.88 7.56 9.91
C ALA A 112 13.14 6.58 8.74
N ASN A 113 12.09 6.01 8.15
CA ASN A 113 12.17 5.06 7.05
C ASN A 113 11.89 5.75 5.71
N TYR A 114 10.63 6.17 5.48
CA TYR A 114 10.20 6.71 4.18
C TYR A 114 10.92 8.00 3.80
N GLY A 115 11.25 8.87 4.76
CA GLY A 115 12.05 10.06 4.48
C GLY A 115 13.43 9.72 3.94
N LYS A 116 14.11 8.74 4.54
CA LYS A 116 15.44 8.28 4.10
C LYS A 116 15.39 7.52 2.78
N GLU A 117 14.37 6.69 2.56
CA GLU A 117 14.17 5.99 1.30
C GLU A 117 13.88 6.97 0.15
N GLY A 118 13.11 8.04 0.42
CA GLY A 118 12.90 9.14 -0.52
C GLY A 118 14.20 9.81 -0.95
N LEU A 119 15.14 10.03 -0.02
CA LEU A 119 16.48 10.56 -0.35
C LEU A 119 17.25 9.63 -1.30
N ILE A 120 17.21 8.31 -1.07
CA ILE A 120 17.88 7.35 -1.96
C ILE A 120 17.29 7.41 -3.37
N ILE A 121 15.96 7.45 -3.50
CA ILE A 121 15.31 7.60 -4.81
C ILE A 121 15.80 8.88 -5.48
N ARG A 122 15.69 10.02 -4.79
CA ARG A 122 16.11 11.32 -5.31
C ARG A 122 17.56 11.33 -5.79
N GLU A 123 18.49 10.84 -4.97
CA GLU A 123 19.92 10.82 -5.29
C GLU A 123 20.22 9.93 -6.50
N VAL A 124 19.63 8.73 -6.55
CA VAL A 124 19.80 7.81 -7.69
C VAL A 124 19.24 8.40 -8.98
N LEU A 125 18.03 8.96 -8.93
CA LEU A 125 17.39 9.52 -10.13
C LEU A 125 18.13 10.76 -10.65
N ASN A 126 18.65 11.60 -9.75
CA ASN A 126 19.45 12.77 -10.15
C ASN A 126 20.85 12.39 -10.68
N ALA A 127 21.46 11.33 -10.14
CA ALA A 127 22.75 10.84 -10.64
C ALA A 127 22.65 10.20 -12.02
N TYR A 128 21.51 9.58 -12.34
CA TYR A 128 21.26 8.90 -13.62
C TYR A 128 19.94 9.37 -14.23
N PRO A 129 19.82 10.61 -14.73
CA PRO A 129 18.52 11.18 -15.08
C PRO A 129 17.88 10.55 -16.33
N LYS A 130 18.68 10.10 -17.30
CA LYS A 130 18.23 9.66 -18.62
C LYS A 130 17.78 8.19 -18.68
N HIS A 131 16.98 7.86 -19.69
CA HIS A 131 16.52 6.49 -19.97
C HIS A 131 17.17 5.94 -21.25
N ASP A 132 18.49 6.04 -21.36
CA ASP A 132 19.28 5.65 -22.55
C ASP A 132 20.19 4.42 -22.34
N ASP A 133 20.29 3.92 -21.11
CA ASP A 133 21.05 2.72 -20.78
C ASP A 133 20.20 1.69 -20.01
N LEU A 134 20.26 0.43 -20.46
CA LEU A 134 19.46 -0.65 -19.91
C LEU A 134 19.75 -0.93 -18.43
N ASN A 135 21.02 -0.87 -18.02
CA ASN A 135 21.42 -1.21 -16.65
C ASN A 135 21.02 -0.10 -15.67
N THR A 136 21.16 1.16 -16.07
CA THR A 136 20.69 2.30 -15.27
C THR A 136 19.16 2.26 -15.12
N ILE A 137 18.41 1.92 -16.17
CA ILE A 137 16.96 1.72 -16.09
C ILE A 137 16.62 0.58 -15.13
N ALA A 138 17.28 -0.58 -15.26
CA ALA A 138 17.08 -1.72 -14.36
C ALA A 138 17.36 -1.36 -12.89
N MET A 139 18.42 -0.59 -12.63
CA MET A 139 18.75 -0.09 -11.30
C MET A 139 17.64 0.83 -10.75
N LYS A 140 17.15 1.79 -11.56
CA LYS A 140 16.04 2.68 -11.16
C LYS A 140 14.77 1.92 -10.80
N ILE A 141 14.42 0.92 -11.62
CA ILE A 141 13.28 0.03 -11.35
C ILE A 141 13.48 -0.65 -9.99
N ALA A 142 14.65 -1.23 -9.73
CA ALA A 142 14.94 -1.92 -8.48
C ALA A 142 14.87 -1.01 -7.25
N VAL A 143 15.42 0.21 -7.34
CA VAL A 143 15.38 1.19 -6.25
C VAL A 143 13.93 1.60 -5.95
N ILE A 144 13.12 1.88 -6.97
CA ILE A 144 11.71 2.24 -6.78
C ILE A 144 10.91 1.06 -6.23
N ASP A 145 11.13 -0.18 -6.73
CA ASP A 145 10.41 -1.37 -6.27
C ASP A 145 10.64 -1.64 -4.77
N VAL A 146 11.91 -1.60 -4.35
CA VAL A 146 12.30 -1.89 -2.96
C VAL A 146 11.75 -0.83 -2.01
N THR A 147 11.88 0.45 -2.35
CA THR A 147 11.48 1.58 -1.49
C THR A 147 9.96 1.77 -1.42
N ASN A 148 9.23 1.40 -2.47
CA ASN A 148 7.78 1.58 -2.54
C ASN A 148 6.98 0.28 -2.41
N SER A 149 7.65 -0.83 -2.07
CA SER A 149 7.02 -2.15 -1.95
C SER A 149 6.15 -2.49 -3.16
N THR A 150 6.63 -2.24 -4.38
CA THR A 150 5.83 -2.56 -5.57
C THR A 150 5.74 -4.07 -5.85
N HIS A 151 6.49 -4.85 -5.08
CA HIS A 151 6.47 -6.31 -5.02
C HIS A 151 6.73 -6.97 -6.38
N LEU A 152 7.53 -6.33 -7.26
CA LEU A 152 7.91 -6.92 -8.55
C LEU A 152 8.57 -8.28 -8.38
N SER A 153 9.31 -8.46 -7.28
CA SER A 153 9.93 -9.73 -6.91
C SER A 153 8.96 -10.91 -6.73
N GLN A 154 7.69 -10.66 -6.37
CA GLN A 154 6.66 -11.71 -6.27
C GLN A 154 6.27 -12.30 -7.63
N TYR A 155 6.58 -11.55 -8.69
CA TYR A 155 6.25 -11.90 -10.06
C TYR A 155 7.45 -12.41 -10.85
N LYS A 156 8.58 -12.73 -10.22
CA LYS A 156 9.82 -13.17 -10.90
C LYS A 156 9.64 -14.34 -11.87
N SER A 157 8.61 -15.18 -11.69
CA SER A 157 8.28 -16.27 -12.61
C SER A 157 7.59 -15.83 -13.90
N GLN A 158 7.07 -14.60 -13.95
CA GLN A 158 6.26 -14.03 -15.04
C GLN A 158 6.82 -12.69 -15.56
N LEU A 159 7.68 -12.04 -14.78
CA LEU A 159 8.22 -10.71 -15.01
C LEU A 159 9.74 -10.72 -14.79
N SER A 160 10.50 -10.48 -15.86
CA SER A 160 11.93 -10.21 -15.77
C SER A 160 12.19 -8.71 -15.62
N LEU A 161 13.10 -8.35 -14.72
CA LEU A 161 13.62 -6.98 -14.62
C LEU A 161 14.23 -6.51 -15.94
N TYR A 162 14.88 -7.41 -16.67
CA TYR A 162 15.46 -7.13 -17.98
C TYR A 162 14.37 -6.72 -18.98
N ASP A 163 13.27 -7.48 -19.05
CA ASP A 163 12.19 -7.23 -20.01
C ASP A 163 11.50 -5.89 -19.73
N LEU A 164 11.21 -5.59 -18.46
CA LEU A 164 10.64 -4.30 -18.07
C LEU A 164 11.60 -3.14 -18.37
N ALA A 165 12.89 -3.29 -18.09
CA ALA A 165 13.89 -2.27 -18.42
C ALA A 165 14.00 -2.07 -19.94
N LYS A 166 13.94 -3.15 -20.71
CA LYS A 166 14.00 -3.12 -22.17
C LYS A 166 12.76 -2.45 -22.77
N VAL A 167 11.58 -2.74 -22.23
CA VAL A 167 10.33 -2.04 -22.58
C VAL A 167 10.48 -0.54 -22.39
N ILE A 168 10.98 -0.08 -21.25
CA ILE A 168 11.17 1.36 -20.98
C ILE A 168 12.18 1.97 -21.94
N LEU A 169 13.33 1.31 -22.16
CA LEU A 169 14.38 1.75 -23.08
C LEU A 169 13.88 1.91 -24.52
N ASP A 170 12.98 1.03 -24.96
CA ASP A 170 12.48 1.01 -26.34
C ASP A 170 11.34 2.02 -26.58
N ILE A 171 10.86 2.74 -25.55
CA ILE A 171 9.85 3.79 -25.72
C ILE A 171 10.49 5.00 -26.45
N PRO A 172 9.96 5.39 -27.62
CA PRO A 172 10.49 6.53 -28.35
C PRO A 172 10.40 7.82 -27.56
N ALA A 173 11.54 8.53 -27.47
CA ALA A 173 11.65 9.83 -26.82
C ALA A 173 11.11 9.86 -25.38
N PHE A 174 11.35 8.79 -24.61
CA PHE A 174 10.83 8.63 -23.24
C PHE A 174 11.04 9.87 -22.37
N ASP A 175 12.28 10.37 -22.28
CA ASP A 175 12.64 11.53 -21.46
C ASP A 175 11.88 12.80 -21.86
N VAL A 176 11.73 13.07 -23.16
CA VAL A 176 10.98 14.23 -23.67
C VAL A 176 9.51 14.14 -23.30
N ARG A 177 8.92 12.96 -23.46
CA ARG A 177 7.50 12.71 -23.13
C ARG A 177 7.25 12.82 -21.63
N LEU A 178 8.16 12.30 -20.82
CA LEU A 178 8.09 12.35 -19.35
C LEU A 178 8.22 13.78 -18.82
N ALA A 179 9.13 14.58 -19.39
CA ALA A 179 9.30 15.99 -19.08
C ALA A 179 8.08 16.85 -19.50
N ALA A 180 7.33 16.39 -20.51
CA ALA A 180 6.10 17.01 -20.97
C ALA A 180 4.84 16.57 -20.20
N GLY A 181 4.97 15.62 -19.26
CA GLY A 181 3.84 15.12 -18.49
C GLY A 181 2.92 14.17 -19.26
N ASP A 182 3.43 13.45 -20.27
CA ASP A 182 2.64 12.53 -21.09
C ASP A 182 2.06 11.36 -20.26
N PRO A 183 0.73 11.29 -20.02
CA PRO A 183 0.11 10.24 -19.22
C PRO A 183 0.13 8.87 -19.90
N GLU A 184 0.33 8.79 -21.22
CA GLU A 184 0.34 7.52 -21.95
C GLU A 184 1.58 6.70 -21.63
N LEU A 185 2.66 7.31 -21.12
CA LEU A 185 3.83 6.57 -20.64
C LEU A 185 3.46 5.54 -19.56
N VAL A 186 2.56 5.91 -18.64
CA VAL A 186 2.10 4.99 -17.59
C VAL A 186 1.38 3.80 -18.21
N ASN A 187 0.50 4.04 -19.18
CA ASN A 187 -0.25 2.99 -19.86
C ASN A 187 0.66 2.06 -20.68
N ILE A 188 1.64 2.61 -21.40
CA ILE A 188 2.62 1.83 -22.17
C ILE A 188 3.40 0.92 -21.23
N ILE A 189 3.99 1.44 -20.15
CA ILE A 189 4.73 0.61 -19.19
C ILE A 189 3.81 -0.43 -18.55
N ALA A 190 2.57 -0.04 -18.20
CA ALA A 190 1.63 -0.91 -17.53
C ALA A 190 1.18 -2.12 -18.36
N LYS A 191 1.06 -1.96 -19.69
CA LYS A 191 0.58 -2.99 -20.64
C LYS A 191 1.67 -3.95 -21.11
N ASN A 192 2.91 -3.49 -21.21
CA ASN A 192 3.94 -4.17 -22.00
C ASN A 192 4.70 -5.26 -21.25
N VAL A 193 4.28 -5.67 -20.05
CA VAL A 193 4.99 -6.70 -19.30
C VAL A 193 4.10 -7.86 -18.84
N GLY A 194 3.92 -8.81 -19.74
CA GLY A 194 3.28 -10.10 -19.47
C GLY A 194 1.80 -10.01 -19.08
N ALA A 195 1.35 -10.99 -18.27
CA ALA A 195 -0.04 -11.09 -17.80
C ALA A 195 -0.34 -10.24 -16.56
N ILE A 196 0.62 -9.45 -16.07
CA ILE A 196 0.51 -8.74 -14.80
C ILE A 196 0.32 -7.26 -15.08
N ASN A 197 -0.75 -6.70 -14.52
CA ASN A 197 -1.04 -5.29 -14.64
C ASN A 197 -0.03 -4.45 -13.82
N MET A 198 0.89 -3.76 -14.52
CA MET A 198 1.96 -2.96 -13.91
C MET A 198 1.55 -1.52 -13.59
N PHE A 199 0.25 -1.20 -13.54
CA PHE A 199 -0.26 0.18 -13.41
C PHE A 199 0.22 0.90 -12.15
N SER A 200 0.24 0.20 -11.00
CA SER A 200 0.77 0.75 -9.74
C SER A 200 2.26 1.09 -9.85
N PHE A 201 3.06 0.20 -10.44
CA PHE A 201 4.49 0.43 -10.65
C PHE A 201 4.73 1.58 -11.64
N ALA A 202 4.06 1.54 -12.79
CA ALA A 202 4.22 2.51 -13.86
C ALA A 202 3.89 3.95 -13.42
N SER A 203 2.82 4.12 -12.63
CA SER A 203 2.45 5.43 -12.07
C SER A 203 3.53 5.97 -11.13
N LYS A 204 4.09 5.13 -10.23
CA LYS A 204 5.21 5.52 -9.36
C LYS A 204 6.46 5.87 -10.16
N TYR A 205 6.82 5.02 -11.12
CA TYR A 205 8.00 5.22 -11.95
C TYR A 205 7.95 6.59 -12.64
N CYS A 206 6.81 6.93 -13.27
CA CYS A 206 6.65 8.22 -13.94
C CYS A 206 6.61 9.38 -12.94
N THR A 207 5.87 9.27 -11.83
CA THR A 207 5.81 10.33 -10.80
C THR A 207 7.19 10.66 -10.24
N TYR A 208 7.97 9.66 -9.80
CA TYR A 208 9.27 9.93 -9.20
C TYR A 208 10.24 10.59 -10.17
N HIS A 209 10.32 10.15 -11.42
CA HIS A 209 11.21 10.80 -12.38
C HIS A 209 10.72 12.20 -12.77
N ASN A 210 9.41 12.41 -12.93
CA ASN A 210 8.86 13.73 -13.24
C ASN A 210 9.13 14.75 -12.10
N VAL A 211 9.00 14.33 -10.84
CA VAL A 211 9.30 15.15 -9.67
C VAL A 211 10.79 15.38 -9.48
N GLU A 212 11.58 14.31 -9.43
CA GLU A 212 12.99 14.40 -9.00
C GLU A 212 13.93 14.89 -10.09
N VAL A 213 13.65 14.60 -11.36
CA VAL A 213 14.54 14.95 -12.50
C VAL A 213 14.07 16.21 -13.20
N TYR A 214 12.75 16.36 -13.40
CA TYR A 214 12.20 17.47 -14.17
C TYR A 214 11.57 18.57 -13.30
N HIS A 215 11.48 18.36 -11.98
CA HIS A 215 10.85 19.30 -11.03
C HIS A 215 9.43 19.67 -11.42
N ARG A 216 8.68 18.67 -11.89
CA ARG A 216 7.29 18.78 -12.29
C ARG A 216 6.40 17.87 -11.45
N ASP A 217 5.10 18.05 -11.56
CA ASP A 217 4.10 17.35 -10.75
C ASP A 217 2.88 16.99 -11.62
N ASP A 218 3.15 16.39 -12.78
CA ASP A 218 2.12 16.07 -13.77
C ASP A 218 1.46 14.71 -13.52
N TYR A 219 2.05 13.85 -12.70
CA TYR A 219 1.64 12.46 -12.49
C TYR A 219 1.20 12.19 -11.06
N SER A 220 0.09 11.48 -10.87
CA SER A 220 -0.35 10.92 -9.59
C SER A 220 -0.01 9.44 -9.45
N ILE A 221 0.35 9.02 -8.22
CA ILE A 221 0.65 7.62 -7.90
C ILE A 221 -0.66 6.85 -7.71
N PHE A 222 -0.74 5.67 -8.31
CA PHE A 222 -1.78 4.70 -8.00
C PHE A 222 -1.20 3.58 -7.14
N ASP A 223 -1.87 3.24 -6.04
CA ASP A 223 -1.51 2.11 -5.19
C ASP A 223 -2.73 1.58 -4.42
N GLY A 224 -2.49 0.60 -3.53
CA GLY A 224 -3.54 0.05 -2.68
C GLY A 224 -4.13 1.08 -1.71
N ILE A 225 -3.33 1.98 -1.16
CA ILE A 225 -3.79 3.00 -0.22
C ILE A 225 -4.66 4.04 -0.92
N VAL A 226 -4.27 4.53 -2.09
CA VAL A 226 -5.06 5.43 -2.93
C VAL A 226 -6.38 4.77 -3.33
N LYS A 227 -6.35 3.49 -3.75
CA LYS A 227 -7.58 2.74 -4.05
C LYS A 227 -8.54 2.67 -2.86
N GLU A 228 -8.01 2.56 -1.65
CA GLU A 228 -8.79 2.43 -0.42
C GLU A 228 -9.27 3.77 0.15
N SER A 229 -8.47 4.82 0.02
CA SER A 229 -8.65 6.11 0.69
C SER A 229 -9.32 7.17 -0.19
N LEU A 230 -8.97 7.27 -1.47
CA LEU A 230 -9.47 8.31 -2.37
C LEU A 230 -11.00 8.38 -2.48
N PRO A 231 -11.76 7.25 -2.52
CA PRO A 231 -13.22 7.28 -2.55
C PRO A 231 -13.89 8.00 -1.36
N ASN A 232 -13.15 8.24 -0.27
CA ASN A 232 -13.67 8.98 0.88
C ASN A 232 -13.67 10.50 0.68
N TYR A 233 -12.98 10.99 -0.36
CA TYR A 233 -12.79 12.40 -0.66
C TYR A 233 -13.45 12.85 -1.96
N VAL A 234 -13.88 11.91 -2.81
CA VAL A 234 -14.49 12.20 -4.11
C VAL A 234 -15.90 11.62 -4.13
N ASP A 235 -16.90 12.50 -4.16
CA ASP A 235 -18.30 12.09 -4.21
C ASP A 235 -18.58 11.25 -5.47
N GLY A 236 -19.20 10.08 -5.27
CA GLY A 236 -19.54 9.16 -6.36
C GLY A 236 -18.38 8.29 -6.88
N LEU A 237 -17.14 8.52 -6.43
CA LEU A 237 -16.03 7.63 -6.75
C LEU A 237 -16.13 6.34 -5.92
N SER A 238 -15.89 5.20 -6.56
CA SER A 238 -15.87 3.90 -5.88
C SER A 238 -14.55 3.18 -6.11
N LYS A 239 -14.19 2.28 -5.20
CA LYS A 239 -13.05 1.37 -5.38
C LYS A 239 -13.15 0.56 -6.67
N HIS A 240 -14.38 0.18 -7.05
CA HIS A 240 -14.64 -0.52 -8.30
C HIS A 240 -14.29 0.37 -9.50
N LYS A 241 -14.67 1.65 -9.50
CA LYS A 241 -14.31 2.57 -10.59
C LYS A 241 -12.80 2.75 -10.73
N LEU A 242 -12.08 2.85 -9.61
CA LEU A 242 -10.61 2.88 -9.60
C LEU A 242 -10.01 1.58 -10.16
N ASP A 243 -10.60 0.44 -9.83
CA ASP A 243 -10.15 -0.85 -10.36
C ASP A 243 -10.42 -1.01 -11.86
N VAL A 244 -11.54 -0.49 -12.36
CA VAL A 244 -11.85 -0.42 -13.80
C VAL A 244 -10.79 0.41 -14.52
N TRP A 245 -10.46 1.61 -14.04
CA TRP A 245 -9.40 2.42 -14.66
C TRP A 245 -8.05 1.71 -14.67
N ARG A 246 -7.71 0.99 -13.58
CA ARG A 246 -6.50 0.17 -13.52
C ARG A 246 -6.52 -0.95 -14.57
N LEU A 247 -7.61 -1.71 -14.67
CA LEU A 247 -7.74 -2.85 -15.58
C LEU A 247 -7.80 -2.43 -17.05
N GLU A 248 -8.43 -1.30 -17.35
CA GLU A 248 -8.53 -0.73 -18.69
C GLU A 248 -7.31 0.12 -19.09
N TYR A 249 -6.32 0.27 -18.19
CA TYR A 249 -5.17 1.15 -18.37
C TYR A 249 -5.60 2.58 -18.74
N ASN A 250 -6.53 3.13 -17.96
CA ASN A 250 -7.02 4.49 -18.12
C ASN A 250 -6.37 5.41 -17.09
N TYR A 251 -5.05 5.60 -17.23
CA TYR A 251 -4.30 6.49 -16.35
C TYR A 251 -4.74 7.95 -16.46
N VAL A 252 -5.14 8.39 -17.66
CA VAL A 252 -5.64 9.75 -17.89
C VAL A 252 -6.81 10.07 -16.96
N ALA A 253 -7.86 9.24 -16.96
CA ALA A 253 -9.03 9.47 -16.10
C ALA A 253 -8.68 9.45 -14.61
N PHE A 254 -7.77 8.55 -14.19
CA PHE A 254 -7.29 8.52 -12.81
C PHE A 254 -6.53 9.81 -12.44
N ASN A 255 -5.61 10.25 -13.29
CA ASN A 255 -4.79 11.43 -13.04
C ASN A 255 -5.62 12.72 -13.08
N GLU A 256 -6.59 12.82 -13.99
CA GLU A 256 -7.56 13.91 -14.05
C GLU A 256 -8.47 13.94 -12.82
N CYS A 257 -8.90 12.78 -12.31
CA CYS A 257 -9.69 12.71 -11.08
C CYS A 257 -8.97 13.34 -9.88
N ILE A 258 -7.67 13.07 -9.71
CA ILE A 258 -6.86 13.70 -8.65
C ILE A 258 -6.72 15.20 -8.91
N GLY A 259 -6.45 15.60 -10.15
CA GLY A 259 -6.26 17.00 -10.51
C GLY A 259 -7.50 17.83 -10.25
N GLY A 260 -8.65 17.36 -10.76
CA GLY A 260 -9.95 17.99 -10.58
C GLY A 260 -10.37 18.09 -9.11
N LEU A 261 -10.09 17.07 -8.30
CA LEU A 261 -10.32 17.14 -6.85
C LEU A 261 -9.49 18.26 -6.21
N LEU A 262 -8.19 18.36 -6.55
CA LEU A 262 -7.34 19.42 -6.00
C LEU A 262 -7.76 20.81 -6.47
N ASP A 263 -8.25 20.94 -7.71
CA ASP A 263 -8.82 22.18 -8.24
C ASP A 263 -10.12 22.58 -7.54
N GLU A 264 -11.03 21.61 -7.30
CA GLU A 264 -12.29 21.82 -6.57
C GLU A 264 -12.05 22.36 -5.16
N TYR A 265 -11.01 21.87 -4.49
CA TYR A 265 -10.60 22.31 -3.15
C TYR A 265 -9.64 23.52 -3.17
N ASN A 266 -9.40 24.14 -4.34
CA ASN A 266 -8.52 25.31 -4.52
C ASN A 266 -7.09 25.09 -4.00
N ILE A 267 -6.55 23.89 -4.19
CA ILE A 267 -5.19 23.51 -3.78
C ILE A 267 -4.21 23.84 -4.90
N HIS A 268 -3.47 24.94 -4.76
CA HIS A 268 -2.48 25.43 -5.74
C HIS A 268 -1.04 25.49 -5.21
N ILE A 269 -0.74 24.70 -4.17
CA ILE A 269 0.62 24.60 -3.62
C ILE A 269 1.57 23.88 -4.58
N PRO A 270 2.90 24.13 -4.52
CA PRO A 270 3.89 23.40 -5.30
C PRO A 270 3.84 21.89 -5.02
N PHE A 271 4.00 21.08 -6.07
CA PHE A 271 3.98 19.61 -5.98
C PHE A 271 2.70 19.04 -5.33
N ARG A 272 1.56 19.71 -5.54
CA ARG A 272 0.27 19.35 -4.93
C ARG A 272 -0.13 17.89 -5.08
N ARG A 273 0.13 17.22 -6.21
CA ARG A 273 -0.20 15.80 -6.43
C ARG A 273 0.71 14.90 -5.62
N ARG A 274 2.03 15.12 -5.65
CA ARG A 274 2.98 14.38 -4.81
C ARG A 274 2.66 14.54 -3.32
N LYS A 275 2.37 15.76 -2.87
CA LYS A 275 2.00 16.03 -1.47
C LYS A 275 0.64 15.44 -1.12
N PHE A 276 -0.31 15.45 -2.04
CA PHE A 276 -1.61 14.81 -1.83
C PHE A 276 -1.49 13.28 -1.72
N ASP A 277 -0.56 12.64 -2.42
CA ASP A 277 -0.25 11.22 -2.20
C ASP A 277 0.23 10.97 -0.77
N HIS A 278 1.15 11.79 -0.24
CA HIS A 278 1.56 11.71 1.17
C HIS A 278 0.39 11.92 2.14
N PHE A 279 -0.52 12.85 1.81
CA PHE A 279 -1.73 13.08 2.59
C PHE A 279 -2.63 11.84 2.63
N LEU A 280 -2.93 11.25 1.47
CA LEU A 280 -3.73 10.02 1.39
C LEU A 280 -3.06 8.88 2.16
N TRP A 281 -1.74 8.75 2.05
CA TRP A 281 -0.98 7.69 2.69
C TRP A 281 -0.91 7.85 4.22
N TYR A 282 -0.43 8.99 4.71
CA TYR A 282 -0.15 9.18 6.13
C TYR A 282 -1.43 9.36 6.96
N ALA A 283 -2.45 10.05 6.43
CA ALA A 283 -3.69 10.29 7.15
C ALA A 283 -4.59 9.05 7.25
N ASN A 284 -4.34 8.01 6.44
CA ASN A 284 -5.21 6.83 6.33
C ASN A 284 -4.49 5.49 6.59
N ARG A 285 -3.24 5.51 7.08
CA ARG A 285 -2.49 4.31 7.51
C ARG A 285 -2.99 3.72 8.83
#